data_AF-A0A3A1XU65-F1
#
_entry.id   AF-A0A3A1XU65-F1
#
_cell.length_a   1.000
_cell.length_b   1.000
_cell.length_c   1.000
_cell.angle_alpha   90.00
_cell.angle_beta   90.00
_cell.angle_gamma   90.00
#
_symmetry.space_group_name_H-M   'P 1'
#
loop_
_entity.id
_entity.type
_entity.pdbx_description
1 polymer ?
#
loop_
_entity_poly.entity_id
_entity_poly.type
_entity_poly.pdbx_seq_one_letter_code
_entity_poly.pdbx_strand_id
1 'polypeptide(L)'
;MCDLSATKAQNPKTQNPKSEKLAEAQNPKTQKLAEEITKLEWDQFQLTENEGGRANCQGNWPTFRIMRISQFLAWPLDLQESYKQDLERAHSDGGNLITEKYARMMESTAPEIFERTIKPYIKPILEPRKSAQEQIILTQVEWAADFRNCYPHLGLAMRVLKTSEDTAENTSFETYLRGELSTYSDATFAKYQRFVHNLRAENLNLTQMIIANTVHMYGYDSLEAAERAQIRNAA
;
A
#
# COMPACT_ATOMS: atom_id res chain seq x y z
N MET A 1 9.72 6.62 -16.32
CA MET A 1 9.72 7.68 -17.34
C MET A 1 9.70 9.02 -16.63
N CYS A 2 10.87 9.65 -16.48
CA CYS A 2 10.97 11.07 -16.17
C CYS A 2 11.09 11.78 -17.51
N ASP A 3 9.97 12.24 -18.07
CA ASP A 3 10.00 13.09 -19.25
C ASP A 3 9.62 14.52 -18.88
N LEU A 4 10.66 15.36 -18.84
CA LEU A 4 10.60 16.81 -18.88
C LEU A 4 10.65 17.22 -20.35
N SER A 5 9.50 17.31 -21.02
CA SER A 5 9.30 18.26 -22.14
C SER A 5 7.86 18.21 -22.64
N ALA A 6 7.21 19.38 -22.59
CA ALA A 6 5.92 19.60 -23.21
C ALA A 6 6.12 20.07 -24.66
N THR A 7 5.54 19.35 -25.62
CA THR A 7 5.22 19.89 -26.94
C THR A 7 3.84 19.43 -27.36
N LYS A 8 2.94 20.39 -27.62
CA LYS A 8 1.54 20.18 -28.02
C LYS A 8 1.46 19.63 -29.45
N ALA A 9 0.65 18.59 -29.61
CA ALA A 9 -0.11 18.33 -30.84
C ALA A 9 -1.52 17.84 -30.44
N GLN A 10 -2.56 18.51 -30.92
CA GLN A 10 -3.97 18.16 -30.71
C GLN A 10 -4.49 17.35 -31.91
N ASN A 11 -5.00 16.13 -31.69
CA ASN A 11 -6.25 15.54 -32.22
C ASN A 11 -6.35 14.01 -31.90
N PRO A 12 -7.51 13.33 -32.00
CA PRO A 12 -8.70 13.39 -31.15
C PRO A 12 -9.01 12.05 -30.43
N LYS A 13 -9.71 12.12 -29.28
CA LYS A 13 -10.39 11.01 -28.56
C LYS A 13 -9.58 9.72 -28.27
N THR A 14 -8.42 9.87 -27.66
CA THR A 14 -7.89 8.82 -26.75
C THR A 14 -7.94 9.41 -25.35
N GLN A 15 -8.85 8.94 -24.51
CA GLN A 15 -8.90 9.37 -23.12
C GLN A 15 -7.55 9.04 -22.46
N ASN A 16 -6.92 10.03 -21.82
CA ASN A 16 -5.62 9.86 -21.20
C ASN A 16 -5.79 8.93 -19.98
N PRO A 17 -5.04 7.81 -19.86
CA PRO A 17 -5.18 6.87 -18.75
C PRO A 17 -5.05 7.52 -17.37
N LYS A 18 -4.22 8.59 -17.27
CA LYS A 18 -4.13 9.41 -16.04
C LYS A 18 -5.44 10.12 -15.70
N SER A 19 -6.15 10.64 -16.69
CA SER A 19 -7.41 11.39 -16.49
C SER A 19 -8.57 10.48 -16.09
N GLU A 20 -8.62 9.26 -16.61
CA GLU A 20 -9.65 8.28 -16.25
C GLU A 20 -9.49 7.79 -14.82
N LYS A 21 -8.25 7.50 -14.40
CA LYS A 21 -7.98 7.05 -13.02
C LYS A 21 -8.20 8.16 -11.99
N LEU A 22 -7.88 9.42 -12.34
CA LEU A 22 -8.25 10.57 -11.51
C LEU A 22 -9.77 10.72 -11.37
N ALA A 23 -10.52 10.50 -12.45
CA ALA A 23 -11.99 10.52 -12.41
C ALA A 23 -12.57 9.34 -11.60
N GLU A 24 -11.97 8.15 -11.70
CA GLU A 24 -12.39 6.97 -10.93
C GLU A 24 -12.09 7.10 -9.43
N ALA A 25 -10.96 7.73 -9.05
CA ALA A 25 -10.65 8.07 -7.66
C ALA A 25 -11.61 9.13 -7.08
N GLN A 26 -12.18 9.98 -7.93
CA GLN A 26 -13.20 10.97 -7.57
C GLN A 26 -14.64 10.41 -7.58
N ASN A 27 -14.83 9.15 -7.96
CA ASN A 27 -16.14 8.51 -7.94
C ASN A 27 -16.64 8.39 -6.48
N PRO A 28 -17.86 8.89 -6.16
CA PRO A 28 -18.43 8.78 -4.82
C PRO A 28 -18.50 7.34 -4.29
N LYS A 29 -18.70 6.35 -5.16
CA LYS A 29 -18.73 4.93 -4.78
C LYS A 29 -17.34 4.46 -4.32
N THR A 30 -16.29 4.82 -5.06
CA THR A 30 -14.89 4.53 -4.71
C THR A 30 -14.53 5.14 -3.38
N GLN A 31 -14.85 6.42 -3.16
CA GLN A 31 -14.54 7.11 -1.90
C GLN A 31 -15.26 6.46 -0.71
N LYS A 32 -16.56 6.20 -0.85
CA LYS A 32 -17.34 5.53 0.20
C LYS A 32 -16.74 4.17 0.56
N LEU A 33 -16.34 3.38 -0.43
CA LEU A 33 -15.80 2.05 -0.19
C LEU A 33 -14.41 2.12 0.47
N ALA A 34 -13.54 3.03 0.04
CA ALA A 34 -12.25 3.28 0.68
C ALA A 34 -12.39 3.66 2.16
N GLU A 35 -13.40 4.46 2.52
CA GLU A 35 -13.73 4.81 3.91
C GLU A 35 -14.19 3.58 4.72
N GLU A 36 -15.09 2.77 4.15
CA GLU A 36 -15.59 1.55 4.81
C GLU A 36 -14.45 0.57 5.09
N ILE A 37 -13.57 0.32 4.12
CA ILE A 37 -12.40 -0.53 4.29
C ILE A 37 -11.47 0.05 5.36
N THR A 38 -11.18 1.35 5.30
CA THR A 38 -10.31 2.02 6.27
C THR A 38 -10.87 1.89 7.70
N LYS A 39 -12.19 1.99 7.87
CA LYS A 39 -12.82 1.79 9.17
C LYS A 39 -12.70 0.35 9.66
N LEU A 40 -12.95 -0.64 8.78
CA LEU A 40 -12.79 -2.05 9.13
C LEU A 40 -11.36 -2.38 9.56
N GLU A 41 -10.37 -1.87 8.83
CA GLU A 41 -8.97 -2.04 9.21
C GLU A 41 -8.61 -1.33 10.50
N TRP A 42 -9.17 -0.14 10.74
CA TRP A 42 -8.96 0.56 12.00
C TRP A 42 -9.50 -0.22 13.18
N ASP A 43 -10.72 -0.74 13.07
CA ASP A 43 -11.36 -1.54 14.10
C ASP A 43 -10.55 -2.82 14.38
N GLN A 44 -10.06 -3.49 13.34
CA GLN A 44 -9.13 -4.62 13.48
C GLN A 44 -7.78 -4.21 14.09
N PHE A 45 -7.24 -3.06 13.68
CA PHE A 45 -5.98 -2.54 14.18
C PHE A 45 -6.06 -2.18 15.66
N GLN A 46 -7.21 -1.75 16.19
CA GLN A 46 -7.36 -1.50 17.63
C GLN A 46 -7.15 -2.76 18.49
N LEU A 47 -7.31 -3.94 17.91
CA LEU A 47 -7.20 -5.23 18.60
C LEU A 47 -5.82 -5.87 18.47
N THR A 48 -4.87 -5.23 17.75
CA THR A 48 -3.51 -5.77 17.64
C THR A 48 -2.71 -5.47 18.89
N GLU A 49 -2.07 -6.50 19.44
CA GLU A 49 -1.08 -6.40 20.52
C GLU A 49 0.32 -6.61 19.93
N ASN A 50 1.16 -5.56 19.93
CA ASN A 50 2.57 -5.70 19.56
C ASN A 50 3.42 -5.90 20.82
N GLU A 51 4.59 -6.53 20.70
CA GLU A 51 5.52 -6.74 21.84
C GLU A 51 5.93 -5.43 22.54
N GLY A 52 5.89 -4.29 21.83
CA GLY A 52 6.12 -2.94 22.37
C GLY A 52 4.88 -2.23 22.91
N GLY A 53 3.74 -2.91 23.03
CA GLY A 53 2.45 -2.32 23.42
C GLY A 53 1.72 -1.66 22.24
N ARG A 54 0.82 -0.72 22.56
CA ARG A 54 0.00 -0.06 21.53
C ARG A 54 0.87 0.83 20.64
N ALA A 55 0.76 0.67 19.32
CA ALA A 55 1.42 1.55 18.36
C ALA A 55 0.84 2.97 18.46
N ASN A 56 1.67 4.01 18.32
CA ASN A 56 1.22 5.41 18.32
C ASN A 56 0.08 5.65 17.31
N CYS A 57 0.12 4.97 16.17
CA CYS A 57 -0.92 5.05 15.15
C CYS A 57 -2.28 4.53 15.64
N GLN A 58 -2.36 3.61 16.61
CA GLN A 58 -3.65 3.12 17.15
C GLN A 58 -4.41 4.22 17.90
N GLY A 59 -3.75 5.32 18.31
CA GLY A 59 -4.38 6.48 18.93
C GLY A 59 -4.68 7.65 17.98
N ASN A 60 -4.25 7.58 16.70
CA ASN A 60 -4.32 8.70 15.76
C ASN A 60 -5.14 8.33 14.51
N TRP A 61 -6.47 8.37 14.65
CA TRP A 61 -7.41 8.13 13.56
C TRP A 61 -7.18 9.05 12.34
N PRO A 62 -7.00 10.39 12.48
CA PRO A 62 -6.80 11.25 11.32
C PRO A 62 -5.62 10.83 10.44
N THR A 63 -4.46 10.54 11.04
CA THR A 63 -3.27 10.09 10.29
C THR A 63 -3.48 8.71 9.69
N PHE A 64 -4.02 7.75 10.46
CA PHE A 64 -4.31 6.40 9.94
C PHE A 64 -5.25 6.46 8.74
N ARG A 65 -6.33 7.24 8.86
CA ARG A 65 -7.33 7.40 7.81
C ARG A 65 -6.71 7.95 6.54
N ILE A 66 -5.90 9.01 6.62
CA ILE A 66 -5.23 9.58 5.43
C ILE A 66 -4.35 8.53 4.75
N MET A 67 -3.53 7.81 5.52
CA MET A 67 -2.62 6.81 4.96
C MET A 67 -3.37 5.67 4.24
N ARG A 68 -4.43 5.13 4.86
CA ARG A 68 -5.18 4.01 4.30
C ARG A 68 -6.08 4.40 3.13
N ILE A 69 -6.82 5.51 3.24
CA ILE A 69 -7.65 5.98 2.12
C ILE A 69 -6.79 6.32 0.91
N SER A 70 -5.62 6.95 1.10
CA SER A 70 -4.72 7.28 -0.01
C SER A 70 -4.29 6.04 -0.81
N GLN A 71 -4.15 4.90 -0.13
CA GLN A 71 -3.88 3.61 -0.76
C GLN A 71 -5.11 3.07 -1.51
N PHE A 72 -6.28 3.03 -0.87
CA PHE A 72 -7.48 2.46 -1.47
C PHE A 72 -8.04 3.28 -2.64
N LEU A 73 -7.89 4.61 -2.62
CA LEU A 73 -8.28 5.46 -3.76
C LEU A 73 -7.42 5.22 -5.01
N ALA A 74 -6.25 4.59 -4.88
CA ALA A 74 -5.46 4.19 -6.03
C ALA A 74 -5.95 2.86 -6.66
N TRP A 75 -6.80 2.10 -5.96
CA TRP A 75 -7.25 0.77 -6.39
C TRP A 75 -8.52 0.85 -7.25
N PRO A 76 -8.66 -0.04 -8.25
CA PRO A 76 -9.93 -0.19 -8.96
C PRO A 76 -11.02 -0.70 -8.02
N LEU A 77 -12.27 -0.37 -8.34
CA LEU A 77 -13.41 -0.64 -7.47
C LEU A 77 -13.59 -2.13 -7.14
N ASP A 78 -13.39 -3.03 -8.11
CA ASP A 78 -13.55 -4.47 -7.92
C ASP A 78 -12.51 -5.07 -6.96
N LEU A 79 -11.30 -4.49 -6.91
CA LEU A 79 -10.27 -4.86 -5.95
C LEU A 79 -10.64 -4.38 -4.53
N GLN A 80 -11.15 -3.15 -4.39
CA GLN A 80 -11.64 -2.65 -3.11
C GLN A 80 -12.80 -3.53 -2.58
N GLU A 81 -13.77 -3.88 -3.43
CA GLU A 81 -14.89 -4.73 -3.03
C GLU A 81 -14.41 -6.12 -2.57
N SER A 82 -13.44 -6.70 -3.29
CA SER A 82 -12.83 -7.98 -2.92
C SER A 82 -12.10 -7.93 -1.58
N TYR A 83 -11.34 -6.87 -1.34
CA TYR A 83 -10.58 -6.73 -0.09
C TYR A 83 -11.50 -6.43 1.11
N LYS A 84 -12.55 -5.64 0.92
CA LYS A 84 -13.60 -5.45 1.94
C LYS A 84 -14.18 -6.80 2.38
N GLN A 85 -14.49 -7.67 1.42
CA GLN A 85 -15.00 -9.02 1.72
C GLN A 85 -13.98 -9.88 2.48
N ASP A 86 -12.67 -9.73 2.24
CA ASP A 86 -11.64 -10.42 3.03
C ASP A 86 -11.69 -9.97 4.48
N LEU A 87 -11.76 -8.66 4.74
CA LEU A 87 -11.87 -8.11 6.10
C LEU A 87 -13.14 -8.59 6.82
N GLU A 88 -14.29 -8.56 6.14
CA GLU A 88 -15.57 -8.97 6.70
C GLU A 88 -15.62 -10.48 6.99
N ARG A 89 -15.10 -11.31 6.08
CA ARG A 89 -14.99 -12.76 6.29
C ARG A 89 -14.07 -13.08 7.46
N ALA A 90 -12.87 -12.51 7.46
CA ALA A 90 -11.92 -12.72 8.55
C ALA A 90 -12.55 -12.37 9.90
N HIS A 91 -13.22 -11.21 9.99
CA HIS A 91 -13.90 -10.81 11.22
C HIS A 91 -15.02 -11.79 11.62
N SER A 92 -15.85 -12.23 10.67
CA SER A 92 -16.95 -13.17 10.92
C SER A 92 -16.46 -14.53 11.39
N ASP A 93 -15.29 -14.96 10.91
CA ASP A 93 -14.63 -16.21 11.30
C ASP A 93 -13.80 -16.08 12.59
N GLY A 94 -13.84 -14.92 13.26
CA GLY A 94 -13.07 -14.64 14.48
C GLY A 94 -11.59 -14.30 14.24
N GLY A 95 -11.19 -14.13 12.99
CA GLY A 95 -9.85 -13.71 12.57
C GLY A 95 -9.69 -12.19 12.50
N ASN A 96 -8.43 -11.75 12.32
CA ASN A 96 -8.04 -10.36 12.18
C ASN A 96 -6.88 -10.27 11.18
N LEU A 97 -7.12 -9.66 10.01
CA LEU A 97 -6.12 -9.61 8.93
C LEU A 97 -4.96 -8.67 9.27
N ILE A 98 -5.18 -7.67 10.13
CA ILE A 98 -4.10 -6.77 10.55
C ILE A 98 -3.16 -7.51 11.51
N THR A 99 -3.70 -8.28 12.45
CA THR A 99 -2.89 -9.18 13.31
C THR A 99 -2.14 -10.20 12.45
N GLU A 100 -2.81 -10.84 11.49
CA GLU A 100 -2.18 -11.81 10.61
C GLU A 100 -1.05 -11.19 9.78
N LYS A 101 -1.25 -9.98 9.25
CA LYS A 101 -0.22 -9.23 8.52
C LYS A 101 1.06 -9.07 9.36
N TYR A 102 0.92 -8.62 10.61
CA TYR A 102 2.09 -8.45 11.50
C TYR A 102 2.72 -9.80 11.87
N ALA A 103 1.91 -10.82 12.14
CA ALA A 103 2.39 -12.17 12.40
C ALA A 103 3.21 -12.72 11.22
N ARG A 104 2.79 -12.45 9.98
CA ARG A 104 3.53 -12.88 8.77
C ARG A 104 4.82 -12.10 8.54
N MET A 105 4.90 -10.83 8.96
CA MET A 105 6.15 -10.06 8.90
C MET A 105 7.24 -10.68 9.79
N MET A 106 6.85 -11.40 10.86
CA MET A 106 7.80 -12.08 11.74
C MET A 106 8.58 -13.21 11.06
N GLU A 107 8.17 -13.67 9.87
CA GLU A 107 8.96 -14.64 9.09
C GLU A 107 10.36 -14.10 8.78
N SER A 108 10.52 -12.79 8.55
CA SER A 108 11.84 -12.15 8.35
C SER A 108 12.33 -11.37 9.56
N THR A 109 11.45 -10.80 10.39
CA THR A 109 11.88 -9.94 11.52
C THR A 109 12.14 -10.72 12.81
N ALA A 110 11.53 -11.89 12.98
CA ALA A 110 11.68 -12.73 14.18
C ALA A 110 11.49 -14.23 13.84
N PRO A 111 12.35 -14.81 12.97
CA PRO A 111 12.12 -16.11 12.33
C PRO A 111 11.95 -17.26 13.35
N GLU A 112 12.72 -17.27 14.43
CA GLU A 112 12.61 -18.32 15.47
C GLU A 112 11.26 -18.26 16.20
N ILE A 113 10.75 -17.06 16.46
CA ILE A 113 9.43 -16.87 17.08
C ILE A 113 8.36 -17.30 16.08
N PHE A 114 8.45 -16.83 14.83
CA PHE A 114 7.51 -17.18 13.78
C PHE A 114 7.37 -18.70 13.58
N GLU A 115 8.48 -19.41 13.43
CA GLU A 115 8.49 -20.86 13.25
C GLU A 115 7.84 -21.61 14.43
N ARG A 116 8.08 -21.15 15.67
CA ARG A 116 7.59 -21.83 16.88
C ARG A 116 6.15 -21.48 17.24
N THR A 117 5.73 -20.22 17.07
CA THR A 117 4.47 -19.72 17.66
C THR A 117 3.43 -19.26 16.65
N ILE A 118 3.80 -19.02 15.38
CA ILE A 118 2.89 -18.47 14.37
C ILE A 118 2.63 -19.47 13.26
N LYS A 119 3.69 -19.99 12.64
CA LYS A 119 3.63 -20.91 11.49
C LYS A 119 2.69 -22.11 11.70
N PRO A 120 2.60 -22.74 12.90
CA PRO A 120 1.67 -23.85 13.11
C PRO A 120 0.18 -23.48 13.05
N TYR A 121 -0.17 -22.20 13.22
CA TYR A 121 -1.56 -21.73 13.36
C TYR A 121 -2.05 -20.90 12.18
N ILE A 122 -1.18 -20.62 11.20
CA ILE A 122 -1.50 -19.79 10.05
C ILE A 122 -1.51 -20.62 8.77
N LYS A 123 -2.44 -20.31 7.86
CA LYS A 123 -2.51 -21.01 6.57
C LYS A 123 -1.22 -20.74 5.77
N PRO A 124 -0.51 -21.79 5.30
CA PRO A 124 0.69 -21.61 4.50
C PRO A 124 0.34 -21.05 3.11
N ILE A 125 1.24 -20.25 2.56
CA ILE A 125 1.18 -19.78 1.18
C ILE A 125 2.06 -20.70 0.35
N LEU A 126 1.42 -21.48 -0.52
CA LEU A 126 2.08 -22.49 -1.35
C LEU A 126 2.37 -21.95 -2.76
N GLU A 127 3.20 -22.66 -3.50
CA GLU A 127 3.37 -22.41 -4.94
C GLU A 127 2.09 -22.77 -5.72
N PRO A 128 1.77 -22.08 -6.83
CA PRO A 128 2.53 -20.99 -7.48
C PRO A 128 2.24 -19.58 -6.89
N ARG A 129 1.40 -19.48 -5.86
CA ARG A 129 0.93 -18.21 -5.28
C ARG A 129 2.05 -17.43 -4.58
N LYS A 130 3.00 -18.12 -3.94
CA LYS A 130 4.16 -17.50 -3.27
C LYS A 130 5.08 -16.82 -4.30
N SER A 131 5.47 -17.51 -5.37
CA SER A 131 6.28 -16.90 -6.44
C SER A 131 5.58 -15.70 -7.10
N ALA A 132 4.28 -15.81 -7.41
CA ALA A 132 3.51 -14.68 -7.94
C ALA A 132 3.51 -13.46 -7.01
N GLN A 133 3.46 -13.68 -5.68
CA GLN A 133 3.54 -12.61 -4.68
C GLN A 133 4.88 -11.88 -4.75
N GLU A 134 5.98 -12.62 -4.76
CA GLU A 134 7.32 -12.03 -4.75
C GLU A 134 7.57 -11.20 -6.02
N GLN A 135 7.04 -11.60 -7.19
CA GLN A 135 7.12 -10.78 -8.41
C GLN A 135 6.38 -9.43 -8.29
N ILE A 136 5.23 -9.42 -7.61
CA ILE A 136 4.48 -8.18 -7.33
C ILE A 136 5.23 -7.30 -6.33
N ILE A 137 5.84 -7.90 -5.31
CA ILE A 137 6.65 -7.19 -4.33
C ILE A 137 7.86 -6.53 -5.01
N LEU A 138 8.59 -7.29 -5.84
CA LEU A 138 9.74 -6.77 -6.59
C LEU A 138 9.35 -5.56 -7.45
N THR A 139 8.24 -5.66 -8.19
CA THR A 139 7.71 -4.54 -9.00
C THR A 139 7.44 -3.28 -8.15
N GLN A 140 6.84 -3.43 -6.97
CA GLN A 140 6.54 -2.29 -6.13
C GLN A 140 7.77 -1.70 -5.42
N VAL A 141 8.78 -2.52 -5.12
CA VAL A 141 10.05 -2.02 -4.62
C VAL A 141 10.78 -1.22 -5.71
N GLU A 142 10.75 -1.66 -6.97
CA GLU A 142 11.26 -0.88 -8.10
C GLU A 142 10.55 0.48 -8.20
N TRP A 143 9.21 0.49 -8.11
CA TRP A 143 8.44 1.74 -8.08
C TRP A 143 8.76 2.65 -6.90
N ALA A 144 9.00 2.09 -5.72
CA ALA A 144 9.40 2.86 -4.54
C ALA A 144 10.81 3.47 -4.71
N ALA A 145 11.74 2.73 -5.32
CA ALA A 145 13.07 3.25 -5.65
C ALA A 145 13.00 4.36 -6.69
N ASP A 146 12.23 4.17 -7.76
CA ASP A 146 11.99 5.19 -8.78
C ASP A 146 11.39 6.46 -8.17
N PHE A 147 10.40 6.32 -7.28
CA PHE A 147 9.80 7.46 -6.59
C PHE A 147 10.83 8.23 -5.77
N ARG A 148 11.67 7.55 -4.97
CA ARG A 148 12.74 8.18 -4.17
C ARG A 148 13.75 8.93 -5.04
N ASN A 149 14.06 8.41 -6.21
CA ASN A 149 14.96 9.09 -7.15
C ASN A 149 14.32 10.36 -7.73
N CYS A 150 13.01 10.35 -7.98
CA CYS A 150 12.27 11.50 -8.53
C CYS A 150 11.96 12.58 -7.49
N TYR A 151 11.70 12.18 -6.24
CA TYR A 151 11.28 13.03 -5.13
C TYR A 151 12.10 12.70 -3.88
N PRO A 152 13.41 13.03 -3.86
CA PRO A 152 14.32 12.62 -2.78
C PRO A 152 13.89 13.10 -1.39
N HIS A 153 13.34 14.31 -1.25
CA HIS A 153 12.96 14.87 0.04
C HIS A 153 11.71 14.21 0.62
N LEU A 154 10.68 13.95 -0.20
CA LEU A 154 9.54 13.12 0.17
C LEU A 154 9.98 11.67 0.41
N GLY A 155 10.94 11.18 -0.38
CA GLY A 155 11.49 9.84 -0.28
C GLY A 155 12.19 9.52 1.04
N LEU A 156 12.76 10.54 1.72
CA LEU A 156 13.38 10.41 3.04
C LEU A 156 12.39 9.95 4.12
N ALA A 157 11.12 10.32 4.00
CA ALA A 157 10.08 9.92 4.95
C ALA A 157 9.60 8.47 4.74
N MET A 158 9.98 7.83 3.63
CA MET A 158 9.62 6.44 3.36
C MET A 158 10.49 5.47 4.17
N ARG A 159 9.94 4.30 4.48
CA ARG A 159 10.70 3.15 5.03
C ARG A 159 11.85 2.77 4.10
N VAL A 160 12.95 2.25 4.65
CA VAL A 160 13.94 1.49 3.87
C VAL A 160 13.25 0.45 2.98
N LEU A 161 13.82 0.16 1.82
CA LEU A 161 13.04 -0.52 0.79
C LEU A 161 13.10 -2.03 0.90
N LYS A 162 14.25 -2.59 1.26
CA LYS A 162 14.54 -4.02 1.18
C LYS A 162 14.54 -4.69 2.55
N THR A 163 14.14 -5.96 2.57
CA THR A 163 14.14 -6.83 3.76
C THR A 163 15.54 -6.95 4.36
N SER A 164 16.59 -6.91 3.53
CA SER A 164 17.98 -6.92 3.99
C SER A 164 18.40 -5.66 4.78
N GLU A 165 17.59 -4.60 4.76
CA GLU A 165 17.78 -3.37 5.51
C GLU A 165 16.94 -3.34 6.80
N ASP A 166 16.19 -4.41 7.10
CA ASP A 166 15.38 -4.50 8.32
C ASP A 166 16.27 -4.44 9.58
N THR A 167 15.81 -3.69 10.58
CA THR A 167 16.35 -3.72 11.95
C THR A 167 15.22 -4.03 12.93
N ALA A 168 15.56 -4.25 14.21
CA ALA A 168 14.57 -4.47 15.26
C ALA A 168 13.57 -3.28 15.38
N GLU A 169 14.02 -2.06 15.07
CA GLU A 169 13.23 -0.84 15.15
C GLU A 169 12.62 -0.44 13.80
N ASN A 170 13.23 -0.83 12.69
CA ASN A 170 12.85 -0.39 11.35
C ASN A 170 12.59 -1.57 10.42
N THR A 171 11.31 -1.85 10.19
CA THR A 171 10.90 -2.80 9.14
C THR A 171 10.69 -2.11 7.79
N SER A 172 11.21 -2.71 6.74
CA SER A 172 11.22 -2.22 5.36
C SER A 172 9.83 -2.22 4.70
N PHE A 173 9.74 -1.46 3.61
CA PHE A 173 8.60 -1.49 2.69
C PHE A 173 8.33 -2.90 2.15
N GLU A 174 9.37 -3.61 1.73
CA GLU A 174 9.28 -4.98 1.19
C GLU A 174 8.67 -5.97 2.20
N THR A 175 9.14 -5.95 3.45
CA THR A 175 8.60 -6.81 4.53
C THR A 175 7.14 -6.47 4.85
N TYR A 176 6.80 -5.19 4.97
CA TYR A 176 5.42 -4.75 5.20
C TYR A 176 4.48 -5.18 4.08
N LEU A 177 4.90 -4.99 2.82
CA LEU A 177 4.13 -5.39 1.65
C LEU A 177 3.96 -6.90 1.59
N ARG A 178 4.99 -7.67 1.91
CA ARG A 178 4.91 -9.13 1.98
C ARG A 178 3.90 -9.60 3.02
N GLY A 179 3.92 -9.03 4.21
CA GLY A 179 2.92 -9.31 5.25
C GLY A 179 1.50 -9.00 4.76
N GLU A 180 1.30 -7.85 4.10
CA GLU A 180 -0.01 -7.43 3.60
C GLU A 180 -0.54 -8.32 2.47
N LEU A 181 0.25 -8.56 1.42
CA LEU A 181 -0.19 -9.40 0.30
C LEU A 181 -0.48 -10.84 0.72
N SER A 182 0.13 -11.29 1.81
CA SER A 182 -0.05 -12.63 2.34
C SER A 182 -1.39 -12.85 3.06
N THR A 183 -2.10 -11.78 3.43
CA THR A 183 -3.44 -11.88 4.06
C THR A 183 -4.57 -11.86 3.05
N TYR A 184 -4.29 -11.54 1.79
CA TYR A 184 -5.30 -11.50 0.74
C TYR A 184 -5.77 -12.91 0.38
N SER A 185 -7.08 -13.07 0.23
CA SER A 185 -7.63 -14.28 -0.38
C SER A 185 -7.10 -14.43 -1.82
N ASP A 186 -7.19 -15.65 -2.36
CA ASP A 186 -6.80 -15.91 -3.76
C ASP A 186 -7.54 -14.99 -4.73
N ALA A 187 -8.82 -14.70 -4.45
CA ALA A 187 -9.65 -13.82 -5.27
C ALA A 187 -9.21 -12.35 -5.22
N THR A 188 -8.78 -11.85 -4.05
CA THR A 188 -8.27 -10.48 -3.90
C THR A 188 -6.88 -10.36 -4.47
N PHE A 189 -6.00 -11.32 -4.20
CA PHE A 189 -4.66 -11.32 -4.76
C PHE A 189 -4.66 -11.38 -6.29
N ALA A 190 -5.51 -12.19 -6.92
CA ALA A 190 -5.61 -12.24 -8.38
C ALA A 190 -6.02 -10.87 -8.99
N LYS A 191 -6.94 -10.14 -8.33
CA LYS A 191 -7.30 -8.78 -8.74
C LYS A 191 -6.16 -7.79 -8.53
N TYR A 192 -5.47 -7.89 -7.40
CA TYR A 192 -4.32 -7.05 -7.08
C TYR A 192 -3.17 -7.27 -8.07
N GLN A 193 -2.87 -8.53 -8.39
CA GLN A 193 -1.88 -8.91 -9.39
C GLN A 193 -2.22 -8.34 -10.76
N ARG A 194 -3.46 -8.51 -11.23
CA ARG A 194 -3.93 -7.90 -12.49
C ARG A 194 -3.79 -6.38 -12.48
N PHE A 195 -4.19 -5.74 -11.38
CA PHE A 195 -4.08 -4.29 -11.20
C PHE A 195 -2.62 -3.81 -11.34
N VAL A 196 -1.68 -4.44 -10.64
CA VAL A 196 -0.25 -4.09 -10.73
C VAL A 196 0.30 -4.34 -12.14
N HIS A 197 -0.05 -5.44 -12.80
CA HIS A 197 0.37 -5.70 -14.17
C HIS A 197 -0.16 -4.65 -15.15
N ASN A 198 -1.42 -4.24 -15.02
CA ASN A 198 -2.00 -3.18 -15.84
C ASN A 198 -1.27 -1.85 -15.64
N LEU A 199 -1.00 -1.46 -14.38
CA LEU A 199 -0.21 -0.25 -14.09
C LEU A 199 1.17 -0.31 -14.73
N ARG A 200 1.87 -1.46 -14.64
CA ARG A 200 3.18 -1.63 -15.26
C ARG A 200 3.11 -1.51 -16.78
N ALA A 201 2.10 -2.10 -17.42
CA ALA A 201 1.88 -2.01 -18.87
C ALA A 201 1.56 -0.57 -19.32
N GLU A 202 0.90 0.21 -18.47
CA GLU A 202 0.59 1.62 -18.71
C GLU A 202 1.73 2.59 -18.32
N ASN A 203 2.89 2.08 -17.89
CA ASN A 203 4.01 2.87 -17.36
C ASN A 203 3.63 3.77 -16.16
N LEU A 204 2.72 3.29 -15.32
CA LEU A 204 2.30 3.97 -14.10
C LEU A 204 3.01 3.38 -12.88
N ASN A 205 3.19 4.23 -11.86
CA ASN A 205 3.88 3.89 -10.61
C ASN A 205 2.88 4.01 -9.44
N LEU A 206 2.54 2.88 -8.82
CA LEU A 206 1.56 2.84 -7.72
C LEU A 206 2.03 3.66 -6.51
N THR A 207 3.31 3.57 -6.14
CA THR A 207 3.88 4.35 -5.03
C THR A 207 3.66 5.84 -5.23
N GLN A 208 3.95 6.33 -6.45
CA GLN A 208 3.72 7.73 -6.80
C GLN A 208 2.24 8.12 -6.72
N MET A 209 1.33 7.26 -7.18
CA MET A 209 -0.12 7.50 -7.09
C MET A 209 -0.60 7.62 -5.64
N ILE A 210 -0.16 6.71 -4.77
CA ILE A 210 -0.53 6.71 -3.34
C ILE A 210 0.01 7.96 -2.64
N ILE A 211 1.28 8.32 -2.90
CA ILE A 211 1.87 9.51 -2.28
C ILE A 211 1.23 10.78 -2.85
N ALA A 212 0.86 10.82 -4.13
CA ALA A 212 0.10 11.93 -4.71
C ALA A 212 -1.23 12.15 -3.99
N ASN A 213 -2.00 11.07 -3.75
CA ASN A 213 -3.23 11.13 -2.95
C ASN A 213 -2.94 11.66 -1.54
N THR A 214 -1.88 11.16 -0.91
CA THR A 214 -1.49 11.53 0.45
C THR A 214 -1.16 13.02 0.56
N VAL A 215 -0.33 13.56 -0.32
CA VAL A 215 0.05 14.98 -0.28
C VAL A 215 -1.15 15.89 -0.58
N HIS A 216 -2.07 15.45 -1.45
CA HIS A 216 -3.28 16.21 -1.73
C HIS A 216 -4.21 16.29 -0.52
N MET A 217 -4.35 15.19 0.24
CA MET A 217 -5.10 15.20 1.51
C MET A 217 -4.43 16.08 2.59
N TYR A 218 -3.11 16.23 2.54
CA TYR A 218 -2.37 17.18 3.38
C TYR A 218 -2.40 18.62 2.85
N GLY A 219 -3.13 18.90 1.77
CA GLY A 219 -3.37 20.24 1.24
C GLY A 219 -2.35 20.74 0.22
N TYR A 220 -1.50 19.86 -0.32
CA TYR A 220 -0.59 20.22 -1.40
C TYR A 220 -1.22 20.01 -2.78
N ASP A 221 -1.01 20.97 -3.69
CA ASP A 221 -1.54 20.87 -5.05
C ASP A 221 -0.88 19.76 -5.88
N SER A 222 0.37 19.42 -5.59
CA SER A 222 1.12 18.40 -6.32
C SER A 222 2.28 17.80 -5.51
N LEU A 223 2.83 16.69 -5.99
CA LEU A 223 4.06 16.09 -5.46
C LEU A 223 5.22 17.08 -5.48
N GLU A 224 5.36 17.86 -6.56
CA GLU A 224 6.42 18.86 -6.70
C GLU A 224 6.27 20.00 -5.69
N ALA A 225 5.03 20.41 -5.38
CA ALA A 225 4.77 21.41 -4.36
C ALA A 225 5.14 20.89 -2.96
N ALA A 226 4.77 19.65 -2.65
CA ALA A 226 5.11 18.99 -1.39
C ALA A 226 6.62 18.77 -1.24
N GLU A 227 7.29 18.31 -2.31
CA GLU A 227 8.75 18.11 -2.37
C GLU A 227 9.50 19.41 -2.06
N ARG A 228 9.13 20.52 -2.71
CA ARG A 228 9.73 21.84 -2.44
C ARG A 228 9.48 22.33 -1.02
N ALA A 229 8.36 21.97 -0.41
CA ALA A 229 8.05 22.38 0.95
C ALA A 229 8.94 21.65 1.97
N GLN A 230 9.27 20.37 1.75
CA GLN A 230 10.19 19.62 2.61
C GLN A 230 11.60 20.23 2.66
N ILE A 231 12.07 20.78 1.53
CA ILE A 231 13.35 21.51 1.45
C ILE A 231 13.36 22.72 2.40
N ARG A 232 12.26 23.48 2.44
CA ARG A 232 12.17 24.71 3.23
C ARG A 232 12.04 24.47 4.73
N ASN A 233 11.55 23.29 5.15
CA ASN A 233 11.43 22.94 6.56
C ASN A 233 12.73 22.34 7.13
N ALA A 234 13.65 21.92 6.26
CA ALA A 234 14.96 21.37 6.63
C ALA A 234 16.11 22.40 6.59
N ALA A 235 15.83 23.62 6.12
CA ALA A 235 16.74 24.76 6.06
C ALA A 235 16.43 25.77 7.17
#